data_AF-A0AA88WB40-F1
#
_entry.id   AF-A0AA88WB40-F1
#
_cell.length_a   1.000
_cell.length_b   1.000
_cell.length_c   1.000
_cell.angle_alpha   90.00
_cell.angle_beta   90.00
_cell.angle_gamma   90.00
#
_symmetry.space_group_name_H-M   'P 1'
#
loop_
_entity.id
_entity.type
_entity.pdbx_description
1 polymer ?
#
loop_
_entity_poly.entity_id
_entity_poly.type
_entity_poly.pdbx_seq_one_letter_code
_entity_poly.pdbx_strand_id
1 'polypeptide(L)'
;MSTTGETKFSVMCSLFNWIQKSKTSAKKRSKFRKFLDAFCGPGDYFAAVRLILPGLDRERGSYGLRESVLATCLIDALGMSRDSPDAVRLINWRKGGAKLDDRDRGLIFDIEYRTNSKF
;
A
#
# COMPACT_ATOMS: atom_id res chain seq x y z
N MET A 1 1.69 15.31 31.42
CA MET A 1 0.84 15.20 30.22
C MET A 1 1.75 14.87 29.05
N SER A 2 1.83 13.59 28.70
CA SER A 2 2.74 13.05 27.69
C SER A 2 2.22 13.40 26.30
N THR A 3 2.95 14.25 25.57
CA THR A 3 2.74 14.51 24.15
C THR A 3 3.05 13.24 23.36
N THR A 4 2.04 12.43 23.08
CA THR A 4 2.07 11.39 22.04
C THR A 4 2.28 12.10 20.70
N GLY A 5 3.51 12.09 20.21
CA GLY A 5 3.84 12.60 18.88
C GLY A 5 3.12 11.78 17.82
N GLU A 6 1.97 12.26 17.37
CA GLU A 6 1.21 11.65 16.27
C GLU A 6 2.10 11.54 15.02
N THR A 7 2.56 10.32 14.74
CA THR A 7 3.22 10.05 13.46
C THR A 7 2.17 10.05 12.37
N LYS A 8 2.27 10.99 11.42
CA LYS A 8 1.37 11.06 10.26
C LYS A 8 1.46 9.78 9.44
N PHE A 9 0.31 9.26 9.01
CA PHE A 9 0.26 8.06 8.17
C PHE A 9 1.04 8.20 6.86
N SER A 10 1.14 9.41 6.31
CA SER A 10 1.94 9.70 5.10
C SER A 10 3.44 9.38 5.28
N VAL A 11 3.98 9.52 6.49
CA VAL A 11 5.37 9.14 6.81
C VAL A 11 5.52 7.62 6.73
N MET A 12 4.53 6.87 7.21
CA MET A 12 4.50 5.41 7.10
C MET A 12 4.41 4.94 5.64
N CYS A 13 3.52 5.53 4.83
CA CYS A 13 3.44 5.22 3.41
C CYS A 13 4.76 5.51 2.69
N SER A 14 5.44 6.61 3.05
CA SER A 14 6.75 6.96 2.50
C SER A 14 7.81 5.92 2.85
N LEU A 15 7.78 5.38 4.08
CA LEU A 15 8.65 4.28 4.50
C LEU A 15 8.41 3.04 3.65
N PHE A 16 7.15 2.60 3.51
CA PHE A 16 6.80 1.42 2.71
C PHE A 16 7.27 1.54 1.27
N ASN A 17 7.00 2.68 0.66
CA ASN A 17 7.42 3.00 -0.68
C ASN A 17 8.97 2.90 -0.84
N TRP A 18 9.70 3.45 0.13
CA TRP A 18 11.16 3.42 0.10
C TRP A 18 11.73 2.00 0.29
N ILE A 19 11.14 1.22 1.21
CA ILE A 19 11.52 -0.16 1.47
C ILE A 19 11.23 -1.04 0.24
N GLN A 20 10.08 -0.85 -0.42
CA GLN A 20 9.69 -1.57 -1.64
C GLN A 20 10.71 -1.31 -2.77
N LYS A 21 11.09 -0.04 -2.99
CA LYS A 21 12.10 0.35 -4.00
C LYS A 21 13.53 -0.12 -3.69
N SER A 22 13.83 -0.43 -2.44
CA SER A 22 15.19 -0.78 -2.02
C SER A 22 15.59 -2.18 -2.45
N LYS A 23 16.71 -2.29 -3.18
CA LYS A 23 17.19 -3.58 -3.70
C LYS A 23 17.79 -4.51 -2.64
N THR A 24 18.42 -3.98 -1.60
CA THR A 24 19.18 -4.79 -0.62
C THR A 24 18.53 -4.81 0.75
N SER A 25 18.58 -5.95 1.41
CA SER A 25 18.04 -6.15 2.76
C SER A 25 18.72 -5.26 3.80
N ALA A 26 20.01 -4.97 3.65
CA ALA A 26 20.75 -4.06 4.54
C ALA A 26 20.19 -2.62 4.49
N LYS A 27 19.87 -2.11 3.29
CA LYS A 27 19.27 -0.77 3.14
C LYS A 27 17.86 -0.70 3.72
N LYS A 28 17.05 -1.76 3.49
CA LYS A 28 15.72 -1.89 4.09
C LYS A 28 15.79 -1.81 5.62
N ARG A 29 16.66 -2.62 6.24
CA ARG A 29 16.87 -2.63 7.70
C ARG A 29 17.36 -1.29 8.24
N SER A 30 18.30 -0.64 7.56
CA SER A 30 18.85 0.66 7.99
C SER A 30 17.76 1.74 8.03
N LYS A 31 16.92 1.82 7.00
CA LYS A 31 15.82 2.80 6.97
C LYS A 31 14.70 2.48 7.93
N PHE A 32 14.36 1.19 8.07
CA PHE A 32 13.40 0.75 9.05
C PHE A 32 13.82 1.15 10.47
N ARG A 33 15.09 0.92 10.83
CA ARG A 33 15.62 1.33 12.14
C ARG A 33 15.55 2.84 12.35
N LYS A 34 15.97 3.63 11.35
CA LYS A 34 15.85 5.10 11.41
C LYS A 34 14.40 5.56 11.61
N PHE A 35 13.43 4.87 11.03
CA PHE A 35 12.02 5.19 11.25
C PHE A 35 11.59 4.91 12.69
N LEU A 36 11.93 3.72 13.22
CA LEU A 36 11.63 3.37 14.60
C LEU A 36 12.26 4.37 15.58
N ASP A 37 13.53 4.72 15.37
CA ASP A 37 14.26 5.64 16.24
C ASP A 37 13.68 7.06 16.23
N ALA A 38 13.12 7.49 15.08
CA ALA A 38 12.61 8.85 14.90
C ALA A 38 11.12 9.01 15.26
N PHE A 39 10.31 7.96 15.08
CA PHE A 39 8.85 8.07 15.11
C PHE A 39 8.18 7.14 16.12
N CYS A 40 8.88 6.12 16.63
CA CYS A 40 8.33 5.21 17.62
C CYS A 40 9.03 5.44 18.97
N GLY A 41 8.35 6.16 19.87
CA GLY A 41 8.81 6.34 21.24
C GLY A 41 8.84 5.02 22.04
N PRO A 42 9.57 4.96 23.16
CA PRO A 42 9.85 3.73 23.93
C PRO A 42 8.63 2.99 24.52
N GLY A 43 7.40 3.48 24.29
CA GLY A 43 6.16 2.84 24.73
C GLY A 43 5.05 2.73 23.68
N ASP A 44 5.26 3.20 22.44
CA ASP A 44 4.20 3.25 21.41
C ASP A 44 4.68 2.73 20.06
N TYR A 45 5.10 1.45 20.05
CA TYR A 45 5.45 0.72 18.82
C TYR A 45 4.24 0.03 18.20
N PHE A 46 3.20 -0.23 18.99
CA PHE A 46 2.11 -1.11 18.60
C PHE A 46 1.33 -0.56 17.40
N ALA A 47 1.04 0.74 17.39
CA ALA A 47 0.31 1.40 16.32
C ALA A 47 1.04 1.32 14.96
N ALA A 48 2.37 1.39 14.97
CA ALA A 48 3.21 1.30 13.78
C ALA A 48 3.42 -0.17 13.35
N VAL A 49 3.83 -1.04 14.27
CA VAL A 49 4.23 -2.42 13.97
C VAL A 49 3.08 -3.24 13.38
N ARG A 50 1.84 -3.05 13.84
CA ARG A 50 0.67 -3.74 13.27
C ARG A 50 0.44 -3.43 11.78
N LEU A 51 0.82 -2.23 11.33
CA LEU A 51 0.71 -1.83 9.91
C LEU A 51 1.87 -2.37 9.09
N ILE A 52 3.06 -2.51 9.69
CA ILE A 52 4.26 -3.03 9.03
C ILE A 52 4.18 -4.56 8.89
N LEU A 53 3.64 -5.25 9.89
CA LEU A 53 3.55 -6.71 9.96
C LEU A 53 2.08 -7.15 10.12
N PRO A 54 1.24 -6.92 9.09
CA PRO A 54 -0.19 -7.19 9.19
C PRO A 54 -0.51 -8.66 9.47
N GLY A 55 0.34 -9.60 9.03
CA GLY A 55 0.14 -11.04 9.30
C GLY A 55 0.38 -11.48 10.75
N LEU A 56 0.96 -10.61 11.58
CA LEU A 56 1.14 -10.86 13.02
C LEU A 56 0.09 -10.13 13.88
N ASP A 57 -0.77 -9.32 13.27
CA ASP A 57 -1.89 -8.69 13.97
C ASP A 57 -2.97 -9.76 14.26
N ARG A 58 -3.18 -10.04 15.55
CA ARG A 58 -4.18 -11.01 16.03
C ARG A 58 -5.41 -10.33 16.64
N GLU A 59 -5.35 -9.03 16.89
CA GLU A 59 -6.48 -8.29 17.48
C GLU A 59 -7.48 -7.89 16.42
N ARG A 60 -7.02 -7.58 15.21
CA ARG A 60 -7.90 -7.39 14.06
C ARG A 60 -8.24 -8.74 13.45
N GLY A 61 -9.51 -9.15 13.62
CA GLY A 61 -10.09 -10.23 12.84
C GLY A 61 -10.03 -9.95 11.33
N SER A 62 -10.51 -10.90 10.53
CA SER A 62 -10.61 -10.70 9.07
C SER A 62 -11.48 -9.48 8.75
N TYR A 63 -10.98 -8.61 7.88
CA TYR A 63 -11.77 -7.48 7.37
C TYR A 63 -12.96 -7.93 6.52
N GLY A 64 -12.98 -9.18 6.04
CA GLY A 64 -14.02 -9.67 5.13
C GLY A 64 -14.07 -8.95 3.78
N LEU A 65 -13.06 -8.12 3.47
CA LEU A 65 -13.00 -7.32 2.25
C LEU A 65 -12.42 -8.15 1.12
N ARG A 66 -13.25 -8.37 0.08
CA ARG A 66 -12.83 -8.96 -1.18
C ARG A 66 -12.51 -7.86 -2.19
N GLU A 67 -11.61 -8.15 -3.11
CA GLU A 67 -11.13 -7.25 -4.14
C GLU A 67 -12.28 -6.71 -5.03
N SER A 68 -13.29 -7.54 -5.30
CA SER A 68 -14.49 -7.12 -6.06
C SER A 68 -15.33 -6.07 -5.34
N VAL A 69 -15.39 -6.14 -4.02
CA VAL A 69 -16.10 -5.16 -3.19
C VAL A 69 -15.33 -3.84 -3.19
N LEU A 70 -14.00 -3.90 -3.03
CA LEU A 70 -13.14 -2.72 -3.11
C LEU A 70 -13.27 -2.00 -4.46
N ALA A 71 -13.26 -2.75 -5.57
CA ALA A 71 -13.46 -2.19 -6.91
C ALA A 71 -14.80 -1.44 -7.03
N THR A 72 -15.88 -2.04 -6.53
CA THR A 72 -17.21 -1.43 -6.56
C THR A 72 -17.27 -0.17 -5.70
N CYS A 73 -16.71 -0.22 -4.47
CA CYS A 73 -16.64 0.93 -3.60
C CYS A 73 -15.86 2.10 -4.22
N LEU A 74 -14.75 1.83 -4.93
CA LEU A 74 -13.98 2.87 -5.62
C LEU A 74 -14.77 3.49 -6.78
N ILE A 75 -15.47 2.68 -7.58
CA ILE A 75 -16.32 3.17 -8.67
C ILE A 75 -17.42 4.09 -8.14
N ASP A 76 -18.11 3.64 -7.08
CA ASP A 76 -19.22 4.40 -6.49
C ASP A 76 -18.71 5.69 -5.81
N ALA A 77 -17.59 5.62 -5.08
CA ALA A 77 -17.01 6.78 -4.38
C ALA A 77 -16.46 7.85 -5.33
N LEU A 78 -15.91 7.44 -6.48
CA LEU A 78 -15.40 8.34 -7.51
C LEU A 78 -16.48 8.79 -8.51
N GLY A 79 -17.71 8.26 -8.41
CA GLY A 79 -18.80 8.56 -9.34
C GLY A 79 -18.52 8.13 -10.78
N MET A 80 -17.69 7.08 -10.96
CA MET A 80 -17.33 6.59 -12.29
C MET A 80 -18.49 5.83 -12.92
N SER A 81 -18.68 6.00 -14.23
CA SER A 81 -19.58 5.12 -14.97
C SER A 81 -19.03 3.69 -14.97
N ARG A 82 -19.91 2.71 -14.76
CA ARG A 82 -19.55 1.28 -14.77
C ARG A 82 -19.05 0.81 -16.12
N ASP A 83 -19.42 1.50 -17.19
CA ASP A 83 -18.99 1.23 -18.55
C ASP A 83 -17.67 1.95 -18.90
N SER A 84 -17.16 2.79 -18.01
CA SER A 84 -15.87 3.44 -18.24
C SER A 84 -14.76 2.39 -18.33
N PRO A 85 -13.74 2.60 -19.19
CA PRO A 85 -12.61 1.70 -19.31
C PRO A 85 -11.93 1.41 -17.96
N ASP A 86 -11.93 2.39 -17.06
CA ASP A 86 -11.28 2.31 -15.75
C ASP A 86 -12.10 1.45 -14.78
N ALA A 87 -13.43 1.62 -14.75
CA ALA A 87 -14.33 0.78 -13.97
C ALA A 87 -14.30 -0.68 -14.43
N VAL A 88 -14.31 -0.91 -15.75
CA VAL A 88 -14.23 -2.27 -16.31
C VAL A 88 -12.91 -2.95 -15.94
N ARG A 89 -11.79 -2.21 -15.89
CA ARG A 89 -10.48 -2.73 -15.44
C ARG A 89 -10.48 -3.07 -13.94
N LEU A 90 -11.05 -2.21 -13.10
CA LEU A 90 -11.18 -2.46 -11.66
C LEU A 90 -12.03 -3.71 -11.36
N ILE A 91 -13.15 -3.87 -12.05
CA ILE A 91 -14.05 -5.02 -11.88
C ILE A 91 -13.38 -6.31 -12.37
N ASN A 92 -12.70 -6.26 -13.52
CA ASN A 92 -12.09 -7.42 -14.16
C ASN A 92 -10.59 -7.58 -13.83
N TRP A 93 -10.17 -7.21 -12.63
CA TRP A 93 -8.76 -7.18 -12.24
C TRP A 93 -8.01 -8.50 -12.41
N ARG A 94 -8.70 -9.64 -12.33
CA ARG A 94 -8.09 -10.97 -12.58
C ARG A 94 -7.96 -11.34 -14.04
N LYS A 95 -8.78 -10.77 -14.93
CA LYS A 95 -8.86 -11.20 -16.33
C LYS A 95 -7.82 -10.53 -17.24
N GLY A 96 -7.10 -9.53 -16.73
CA GLY A 96 -6.13 -8.76 -17.51
C GLY A 96 -6.85 -7.95 -18.58
N GLY A 97 -6.72 -6.62 -18.53
CA GLY A 97 -7.18 -5.78 -19.63
C GLY A 97 -6.56 -6.27 -20.93
N ALA A 98 -7.37 -6.78 -21.85
CA ALA A 98 -6.94 -6.99 -23.23
C ALA A 98 -6.53 -5.60 -23.75
N LYS A 99 -5.22 -5.42 -24.00
CA LYS A 99 -4.49 -4.16 -24.25
C LYS A 99 -3.96 -3.42 -23.01
N LEU A 100 -3.54 -4.14 -21.99
CA LEU A 100 -2.41 -3.71 -21.18
C LEU A 100 -1.14 -4.19 -21.90
N ASP A 101 -0.23 -3.27 -22.23
CA ASP A 101 1.12 -3.56 -22.72
C ASP A 101 1.73 -4.66 -21.82
N ASP A 102 2.62 -5.50 -22.34
CA ASP A 102 3.15 -6.68 -21.61
C ASP A 102 3.88 -6.27 -20.29
N ARG A 103 4.12 -4.97 -20.10
CA ARG A 103 4.61 -4.31 -18.89
C ARG A 103 3.57 -4.11 -17.77
N ASP A 104 2.28 -4.23 -18.06
CA ASP A 104 1.19 -3.81 -17.19
C ASP A 104 0.40 -4.98 -16.57
N ARG A 105 0.75 -6.23 -16.89
CA ARG A 105 0.02 -7.42 -16.41
C ARG A 105 0.07 -7.65 -14.89
N GLY A 106 0.96 -6.98 -14.15
CA GLY A 106 1.00 -7.02 -12.68
C GLY A 106 0.15 -5.93 -11.99
N LEU A 107 -0.31 -4.92 -12.73
CA LEU A 107 -0.64 -3.61 -12.15
C LEU A 107 -2.04 -3.45 -11.53
N ILE A 108 -2.91 -4.46 -11.60
CA ILE A 108 -4.26 -4.26 -11.05
C ILE A 108 -4.27 -4.36 -9.51
N PHE A 109 -3.20 -4.89 -8.91
CA PHE A 109 -2.86 -4.69 -7.49
C PHE A 109 -1.46 -4.12 -7.23
N ASP A 110 -0.53 -4.16 -8.20
CA ASP A 110 0.73 -3.39 -8.16
C ASP A 110 0.53 -1.98 -8.73
N ILE A 111 -0.31 -1.14 -8.10
CA ILE A 111 -0.18 0.30 -8.31
C ILE A 111 1.15 0.74 -7.67
N GLU A 112 2.14 0.81 -8.56
CA GLU A 112 3.45 1.46 -8.48
C GLU A 112 4.67 0.55 -8.17
N TYR A 113 5.71 0.73 -9.01
CA TYR A 113 7.15 0.45 -8.83
C TYR A 113 7.85 -0.58 -9.72
N ARG A 114 8.03 -0.31 -11.03
CA ARG A 114 9.38 -0.42 -11.66
C ARG A 114 9.60 0.24 -13.04
N THR A 115 10.23 1.41 -13.00
CA THR A 115 11.39 1.90 -13.80
C THR A 115 11.36 2.09 -15.33
N ASN A 116 11.47 3.38 -15.71
CA ASN A 116 12.49 4.04 -16.55
C ASN A 116 12.20 4.31 -18.06
N SER A 117 12.17 5.59 -18.46
CA SER A 117 13.24 6.26 -19.22
C SER A 117 12.74 7.50 -20.00
N LYS A 118 13.54 8.60 -19.94
CA LYS A 118 13.49 9.90 -20.66
C LYS A 118 12.44 10.87 -20.11
N PHE A 119 12.78 11.97 -19.44
CA PHE A 119 13.93 12.90 -19.52
C PHE A 119 14.47 13.26 -18.14
#